data_AF-X1J1X0-F1
#
_entry.id   AF-X1J1X0-F1
#
_cell.length_a   1.000
_cell.length_b   1.000
_cell.length_c   1.000
_cell.angle_alpha   90.00
_cell.angle_beta   90.00
_cell.angle_gamma   90.00
#
_symmetry.space_group_name_H-M   'P 1'
#
loop_
_entity.id
_entity.type
_entity.pdbx_description
1 polymer ?
#
loop_
_entity_poly.entity_id
_entity_poly.type
_entity_poly.pdbx_seq_one_letter_code
_entity_poly.pdbx_strand_id
1 'polypeptide(L)'
;IGKSLRKFIEIGQADYTPMLLSEIPRIFKSGQMHLDTALIQVSPPDRYGYCSFGINVDIVKSITEAADKVVAEINPNMPRTLGNSFIHIDDIDAFIITNHDIIEFSYGEPDEVSKRIAKFVASLVEDESTIQMGIGQIPNAVTDELIDKKDLGVHSEVFSDGVVNLVENGVITCKKKTIHKDKIICSFVMGSRRLYDFVCDNPMVEFHPSEYCNDPYIISQNHKQVAINAALTV
;
A
#
# COMPACT_ATOMS: atom_id res chain seq x y z
N ILE A 1 -12.46 -10.26 0.90
CA ILE A 1 -12.11 -11.61 1.41
C ILE A 1 -11.20 -12.33 0.40
N GLY A 2 -9.98 -12.67 0.84
CA GLY A 2 -8.98 -13.38 0.03
C GLY A 2 -9.43 -14.79 -0.36
N LYS A 3 -8.94 -15.30 -1.50
CA LYS A 3 -9.35 -16.59 -2.09
C LYS A 3 -9.16 -17.77 -1.13
N SER A 4 -8.11 -17.76 -0.32
CA SER A 4 -7.78 -18.82 0.65
C SER A 4 -8.78 -18.94 1.80
N LEU A 5 -9.51 -17.87 2.14
CA LEU A 5 -10.39 -17.82 3.32
C LEU A 5 -11.88 -18.01 3.01
N ARG A 6 -12.32 -17.76 1.76
CA ARG A 6 -13.75 -17.78 1.38
C ARG A 6 -14.45 -19.08 1.76
N LYS A 7 -13.83 -20.22 1.45
CA LYS A 7 -14.36 -21.55 1.77
C LYS A 7 -14.58 -21.73 3.27
N PHE A 8 -13.65 -21.25 4.10
CA PHE A 8 -13.74 -21.42 5.56
C PHE A 8 -14.87 -20.57 6.16
N ILE A 9 -15.09 -19.37 5.63
CA ILE A 9 -16.24 -18.53 6.02
C ILE A 9 -17.56 -19.22 5.59
N GLU A 10 -17.65 -19.72 4.36
CA GLU A 10 -18.84 -20.41 3.85
C GLU A 10 -19.24 -21.63 4.69
N ILE A 11 -18.27 -22.38 5.23
CA ILE A 11 -18.52 -23.56 6.08
C ILE A 11 -18.55 -23.24 7.57
N GLY A 12 -18.54 -21.96 7.98
CA GLY A 12 -18.63 -21.54 9.38
C GLY A 12 -17.38 -21.85 10.22
N GLN A 13 -16.22 -21.98 9.60
CA GLN A 13 -14.92 -22.22 10.25
C GLN A 13 -14.04 -20.97 10.36
N ALA A 14 -14.53 -19.83 9.86
CA ALA A 14 -13.87 -18.53 9.99
C ALA A 14 -14.92 -17.43 10.10
N ASP A 15 -14.61 -16.40 10.90
CA ASP A 15 -15.46 -15.22 11.07
C ASP A 15 -15.06 -14.11 10.09
N TYR A 16 -16.03 -13.26 9.76
CA TYR A 16 -15.81 -12.03 9.00
C TYR A 16 -16.39 -10.85 9.77
N THR A 17 -15.55 -9.92 10.16
CA THR A 17 -15.96 -8.69 10.84
C THR A 17 -15.95 -7.52 9.84
N PRO A 18 -17.10 -7.00 9.42
CA PRO A 18 -17.16 -5.87 8.49
C PRO A 18 -16.72 -4.59 9.20
N MET A 19 -15.64 -3.95 8.71
CA MET A 19 -15.16 -2.67 9.20
C MET A 19 -14.35 -1.93 8.12
N LEU A 20 -14.23 -0.62 8.26
CA LEU A 20 -13.36 0.19 7.40
C LEU A 20 -11.90 -0.06 7.76
N LEU A 21 -11.03 -0.15 6.75
CA LEU A 21 -9.60 -0.38 6.97
C LEU A 21 -8.98 0.69 7.88
N SER A 22 -9.37 1.96 7.70
CA SER A 22 -8.91 3.09 8.52
C SER A 22 -9.39 3.05 9.98
N GLU A 23 -10.39 2.22 10.31
CA GLU A 23 -10.88 2.08 11.69
C GLU A 23 -10.20 0.93 12.45
N ILE A 24 -9.56 -0.02 11.73
CA ILE A 24 -8.85 -1.15 12.35
C ILE A 24 -7.78 -0.68 13.35
N PRO A 25 -6.94 0.32 13.04
CA PRO A 25 -5.96 0.82 13.99
C PRO A 25 -6.58 1.29 15.32
N ARG A 26 -7.76 1.93 15.27
CA ARG A 26 -8.43 2.48 16.45
C ARG A 26 -8.88 1.38 17.41
N ILE A 27 -9.40 0.26 16.92
CA ILE A 27 -9.92 -0.79 17.80
C ILE A 27 -8.82 -1.45 18.63
N PHE A 28 -7.62 -1.60 18.05
CA PHE A 28 -6.46 -2.14 18.76
C PHE A 28 -5.84 -1.09 19.69
N LYS A 29 -5.59 0.13 19.20
CA LYS A 29 -4.98 1.22 20.00
C LYS A 29 -5.85 1.65 21.20
N SER A 30 -7.17 1.50 21.10
CA SER A 30 -8.09 1.79 22.21
C SER A 30 -8.27 0.65 23.21
N GLY A 31 -7.72 -0.53 22.93
CA GLY A 31 -7.92 -1.74 23.75
C GLY A 31 -9.32 -2.35 23.64
N GLN A 32 -10.16 -1.90 22.70
CA GLN A 32 -11.45 -2.53 22.42
C GLN A 32 -11.26 -3.97 21.95
N MET A 33 -10.18 -4.23 21.21
CA MET A 33 -9.71 -5.56 20.85
C MET A 33 -8.29 -5.72 21.37
N HIS A 34 -8.09 -6.71 22.24
CA HIS A 34 -6.77 -7.06 22.74
C HIS A 34 -5.98 -7.86 21.69
N LEU A 35 -4.66 -7.66 21.64
CA LEU A 35 -3.76 -8.35 20.74
C LEU A 35 -2.55 -8.86 21.52
N ASP A 36 -2.49 -10.17 21.75
CA ASP A 36 -1.39 -10.76 22.55
C ASP A 36 -0.06 -10.74 21.80
N THR A 37 -0.07 -10.94 20.47
CA THR A 37 1.18 -11.07 19.69
C THR A 37 1.00 -10.58 18.25
N ALA A 38 1.93 -9.75 17.78
CA ALA A 38 2.08 -9.38 16.38
C ALA A 38 3.23 -10.17 15.75
N LEU A 39 2.97 -10.81 14.61
CA LEU A 39 3.97 -11.45 13.77
C LEU A 39 4.20 -10.57 12.54
N ILE A 40 5.43 -10.09 12.37
CA ILE A 40 5.77 -9.14 11.30
C ILE A 40 7.00 -9.59 10.52
N GLN A 41 7.14 -9.11 9.30
CA GLN A 41 8.39 -9.23 8.53
C GLN A 41 8.95 -7.84 8.29
N VAL A 42 10.25 -7.64 8.53
CA VAL A 42 10.91 -6.33 8.47
C VAL A 42 12.26 -6.42 7.75
N SER A 43 12.76 -5.27 7.29
CA SER A 43 14.15 -5.14 6.84
C SER A 43 15.13 -5.31 8.00
N PRO A 44 16.42 -5.57 7.73
CA PRO A 44 17.47 -5.44 8.74
C PRO A 44 17.49 -4.04 9.38
N PRO A 45 17.91 -3.92 10.65
CA PRO A 45 18.06 -2.63 11.30
C PRO A 45 19.16 -1.81 10.62
N ASP A 46 18.94 -0.51 10.49
CA ASP A 46 20.00 0.42 10.08
C ASP A 46 20.98 0.70 11.22
N ARG A 47 21.95 1.61 10.97
CA ARG A 47 22.98 1.99 11.95
C ARG A 47 22.43 2.62 13.24
N TYR A 48 21.16 2.99 13.26
CA TYR A 48 20.47 3.59 14.39
C TYR A 48 19.49 2.61 15.05
N GLY A 49 19.49 1.34 14.63
CA GLY A 49 18.61 0.31 15.21
C GLY A 49 17.21 0.27 14.62
N TYR A 50 16.92 1.02 13.56
CA TYR A 50 15.59 1.03 12.95
C TYR A 50 15.46 0.02 11.82
N CYS A 51 14.50 -0.89 11.97
CA CYS A 51 14.00 -1.74 10.91
C CYS A 51 12.85 -1.02 10.18
N SER A 52 12.58 -1.43 8.93
CA SER A 52 11.43 -0.96 8.14
C SER A 52 10.39 -2.09 8.00
N PHE A 53 9.10 -1.78 8.13
CA PHE A 53 7.99 -2.69 7.81
C PHE A 53 7.92 -3.05 6.32
N GLY A 54 8.64 -2.31 5.48
CA GLY A 54 8.85 -2.61 4.07
C GLY A 54 7.61 -2.41 3.23
N ILE A 55 7.23 -3.43 2.45
CA ILE A 55 6.17 -3.28 1.44
C ILE A 55 4.77 -3.14 2.05
N ASN A 56 4.60 -3.36 3.35
CA ASN A 56 3.30 -3.33 4.02
C ASN A 56 3.35 -2.61 5.38
N VAL A 57 2.89 -1.35 5.43
CA VAL A 57 2.73 -0.58 6.67
C VAL A 57 1.30 -0.66 7.18
N ASP A 58 0.32 -0.46 6.28
CA ASP A 58 -1.11 -0.72 6.45
C ASP A 58 -1.64 -0.62 7.89
N ILE A 59 -2.13 -1.72 8.45
CA ILE A 59 -2.45 -1.88 9.85
C ILE A 59 -1.27 -2.46 10.62
N VAL A 60 -0.25 -3.03 9.96
CA VAL A 60 0.92 -3.71 10.56
C VAL A 60 1.58 -2.82 11.61
N LYS A 61 1.82 -1.53 11.30
CA LYS A 61 2.40 -0.62 12.29
C LYS A 61 1.53 -0.48 13.53
N SER A 62 0.24 -0.28 13.33
CA SER A 62 -0.73 -0.04 14.41
C SER A 62 -0.99 -1.27 15.27
N ILE A 63 -0.99 -2.47 14.68
CA ILE A 63 -1.09 -3.73 15.45
C ILE A 63 0.21 -4.01 16.20
N THR A 64 1.37 -3.65 15.63
CA THR A 64 2.67 -3.83 16.29
C THR A 64 2.79 -2.94 17.53
N GLU A 65 2.34 -1.69 17.43
CA GLU A 65 2.30 -0.74 18.56
C GLU A 65 1.30 -1.12 19.65
N ALA A 66 0.27 -1.91 19.32
CA ALA A 66 -0.79 -2.29 20.25
C ALA A 66 -0.61 -3.70 20.86
N ALA A 67 0.30 -4.51 20.32
CA ALA A 67 0.51 -5.88 20.78
C ALA A 67 1.32 -5.94 22.09
N ASP A 68 1.02 -6.92 22.94
CA ASP A 68 1.83 -7.20 24.14
C ASP A 68 3.21 -7.77 23.79
N LYS A 69 3.29 -8.48 22.65
CA LYS A 69 4.51 -9.10 22.13
C LYS A 69 4.67 -8.89 20.63
N VAL A 70 5.89 -8.58 20.20
CA VAL A 70 6.26 -8.44 18.79
C VAL A 70 7.30 -9.49 18.43
N VAL A 71 6.98 -10.33 17.45
CA VAL A 71 7.93 -11.30 16.87
C VAL A 71 8.20 -10.93 15.42
N ALA A 72 9.45 -10.64 15.10
CA ALA A 72 9.85 -10.20 13.77
C ALA A 72 10.64 -11.26 13.00
N GLU A 73 10.28 -11.45 11.74
CA GLU A 73 11.14 -12.06 10.75
C GLU A 73 11.97 -10.96 10.07
N ILE A 74 13.28 -10.96 10.30
CA ILE A 74 14.22 -10.02 9.68
C ILE A 74 14.70 -10.63 8.37
N ASN A 75 14.27 -10.03 7.24
CA ASN A 75 14.61 -10.49 5.90
C ASN A 75 15.37 -9.40 5.13
N PRO A 76 16.65 -9.61 4.76
CA PRO A 76 17.45 -8.68 3.96
C PRO A 76 16.84 -8.32 2.60
N ASN A 77 15.92 -9.13 2.08
CA ASN A 77 15.24 -8.86 0.81
C ASN A 77 14.02 -7.95 0.98
N MET A 78 13.58 -7.66 2.22
CA MET A 78 12.51 -6.71 2.50
C MET A 78 13.01 -5.29 2.25
N PRO A 79 12.38 -4.52 1.34
CA PRO A 79 12.76 -3.14 1.06
C PRO A 79 12.74 -2.27 2.31
N ARG A 80 13.70 -1.36 2.42
CA ARG A 80 13.65 -0.29 3.43
C ARG A 80 12.80 0.85 2.88
N THR A 81 11.50 0.83 3.15
CA THR A 81 10.58 1.89 2.71
C THR A 81 10.63 3.08 3.66
N LEU A 82 10.46 4.28 3.13
CA LEU A 82 10.51 5.52 3.91
C LEU A 82 9.11 5.97 4.35
N GLY A 83 9.04 7.01 5.16
CA GLY A 83 7.79 7.54 5.72
C GLY A 83 7.58 7.09 7.17
N ASN A 84 6.33 6.88 7.55
CA ASN A 84 5.96 6.37 8.86
C ASN A 84 5.95 4.83 8.87
N SER A 85 7.11 4.25 8.54
CA SER A 85 7.31 2.84 8.18
C SER A 85 8.34 2.12 9.06
N PHE A 86 8.81 2.75 10.13
CA PHE A 86 9.90 2.23 10.95
C PHE A 86 9.44 1.69 12.32
N ILE A 87 10.24 0.75 12.83
CA ILE A 87 10.22 0.20 14.18
C ILE A 87 11.65 0.07 14.70
N HIS A 88 11.90 0.39 15.97
CA HIS A 88 13.22 0.19 16.57
C HIS A 88 13.37 -1.26 17.02
N ILE A 89 14.58 -1.82 16.92
CA ILE A 89 14.83 -3.23 17.30
C ILE A 89 14.52 -3.53 18.77
N ASP A 90 14.61 -2.52 19.65
CA ASP A 90 14.25 -2.66 21.07
C ASP A 90 12.73 -2.81 21.29
N ASP A 91 11.91 -2.45 20.30
CA ASP A 91 10.45 -2.66 20.32
C ASP A 91 10.07 -4.06 19.78
N ILE A 92 11.05 -4.94 19.53
CA ILE A 92 10.86 -6.31 19.03
C ILE A 92 11.26 -7.31 20.14
N ASP A 93 10.30 -8.06 20.67
CA ASP A 93 10.55 -9.02 21.77
C ASP A 93 11.35 -10.26 21.33
N ALA A 94 11.15 -10.72 20.10
CA ALA A 94 11.87 -11.86 19.55
C ALA A 94 12.03 -11.73 18.04
N PHE A 95 13.11 -12.27 17.47
CA PHE A 95 13.27 -12.28 16.03
C PHE A 95 13.96 -13.53 15.50
N ILE A 96 13.71 -13.82 14.23
CA ILE A 96 14.45 -14.78 13.42
C ILE A 96 15.03 -14.05 12.22
N ILE A 97 16.17 -14.51 11.72
CA ILE A 97 16.77 -13.98 10.49
C ILE A 97 16.54 -15.00 9.38
N THR A 98 15.95 -14.54 8.28
CA THR A 98 15.68 -15.35 7.08
C THR A 98 16.33 -14.71 5.86
N ASN A 99 16.34 -15.44 4.75
CA ASN A 99 16.76 -14.91 3.46
C ASN A 99 16.00 -15.64 2.37
N HIS A 100 14.86 -15.08 1.98
CA HIS A 100 14.07 -15.56 0.86
C HIS A 100 13.45 -14.38 0.13
N ASP A 101 13.08 -14.60 -1.14
CA ASP A 101 12.48 -13.57 -1.95
C ASP A 101 11.12 -13.14 -1.38
N ILE A 102 10.82 -11.85 -1.49
CA ILE A 102 9.51 -11.30 -1.15
C ILE A 102 8.51 -11.77 -2.21
N ILE A 103 7.33 -12.18 -1.77
CA ILE A 103 6.30 -12.71 -2.67
C ILE A 103 5.91 -11.64 -3.70
N GLU A 104 6.01 -12.00 -4.97
CA GLU A 104 5.59 -11.17 -6.10
C GLU A 104 4.14 -11.46 -6.49
N PHE A 105 3.46 -10.43 -7.01
CA PHE A 105 2.10 -10.54 -7.50
C PHE A 105 1.96 -9.93 -8.90
N SER A 106 1.34 -10.68 -9.81
CA SER A 106 1.03 -10.23 -11.16
C SER A 106 -0.42 -10.55 -11.51
N TYR A 107 -1.09 -9.59 -12.14
CA TYR A 107 -2.50 -9.70 -12.56
C TYR A 107 -2.66 -10.12 -14.02
N GLY A 108 -1.55 -10.42 -14.71
CA GLY A 108 -1.52 -10.71 -16.13
C GLY A 108 -1.92 -9.51 -17.00
N GLU A 109 -1.98 -9.76 -18.31
CA GLU A 109 -2.37 -8.74 -19.29
C GLU A 109 -3.87 -8.40 -19.18
N PRO A 110 -4.25 -7.12 -19.28
CA PRO A 110 -5.65 -6.73 -19.31
C PRO A 110 -6.39 -7.26 -20.55
N ASP A 111 -7.61 -7.74 -20.36
CA ASP A 111 -8.49 -8.13 -21.46
C ASP A 111 -9.09 -6.91 -22.20
N GLU A 112 -9.76 -7.15 -23.33
CA GLU A 112 -10.35 -6.09 -24.15
C GLU A 112 -11.44 -5.29 -23.42
N VAL A 113 -12.14 -5.92 -22.47
CA VAL A 113 -13.13 -5.24 -21.63
C VAL A 113 -12.43 -4.26 -20.69
N SER A 114 -11.37 -4.71 -20.02
CA SER A 114 -10.55 -3.90 -19.11
C SER A 114 -9.91 -2.72 -19.84
N LYS A 115 -9.38 -2.92 -21.04
CA LYS A 115 -8.83 -1.82 -21.88
C LYS A 115 -9.89 -0.78 -22.25
N ARG A 116 -11.10 -1.22 -22.60
CA ARG A 116 -12.21 -0.30 -22.90
C ARG A 116 -12.62 0.50 -21.67
N ILE A 117 -12.73 -0.16 -20.50
CA ILE A 117 -13.01 0.52 -19.23
C ILE A 117 -11.91 1.55 -18.92
N ALA A 118 -10.64 1.15 -19.08
CA ALA A 118 -9.50 2.01 -18.83
C ALA A 118 -9.53 3.29 -19.67
N LYS A 119 -9.86 3.21 -20.96
CA LYS A 119 -10.02 4.39 -21.83
C LYS A 119 -11.09 5.35 -21.32
N PHE A 120 -12.23 4.84 -20.89
CA PHE A 120 -13.27 5.69 -20.32
C PHE A 120 -12.82 6.34 -19.02
N VAL A 121 -12.20 5.58 -18.13
CA VAL A 121 -11.69 6.08 -16.84
C VAL A 121 -10.59 7.13 -17.05
N ALA A 122 -9.62 6.88 -17.93
CA ALA A 122 -8.52 7.80 -18.21
C ALA A 122 -9.00 9.14 -18.82
N SER A 123 -10.15 9.15 -19.50
CA SER A 123 -10.76 10.39 -19.99
C SER A 123 -11.34 11.27 -18.88
N LEU A 124 -11.62 10.70 -17.71
CA LEU A 124 -12.08 11.42 -16.50
C LEU A 124 -10.92 11.91 -15.63
N VAL A 125 -9.70 11.42 -15.85
CA VAL A 125 -8.50 11.88 -15.14
C VAL A 125 -7.95 13.11 -15.86
N GLU A 126 -7.89 14.25 -15.20
CA GLU A 126 -7.29 15.46 -15.74
C GLU A 126 -5.77 15.49 -15.47
N ASP A 127 -5.03 16.31 -16.23
CA ASP A 127 -3.68 16.70 -15.84
C ASP A 127 -3.67 17.28 -14.42
N GLU A 128 -2.56 17.09 -13.71
CA GLU A 128 -2.33 17.56 -12.35
C GLU A 128 -3.20 16.87 -11.27
N SER A 129 -3.95 15.82 -11.62
CA SER A 129 -4.77 15.05 -10.68
C SER A 129 -3.93 14.24 -9.68
N THR A 130 -4.44 14.08 -8.46
CA THR A 130 -3.90 13.13 -7.48
C THR A 130 -4.67 11.83 -7.54
N ILE A 131 -4.05 10.75 -8.01
CA ILE A 131 -4.73 9.48 -8.28
C ILE A 131 -4.62 8.50 -7.11
N GLN A 132 -5.72 7.80 -6.86
CA GLN A 132 -5.81 6.57 -6.08
C GLN A 132 -6.32 5.47 -7.01
N MET A 133 -5.67 4.31 -6.95
CA MET A 133 -6.10 3.14 -7.70
C MET A 133 -5.83 1.87 -6.91
N GLY A 134 -6.64 0.84 -7.15
CA GLY A 134 -6.42 -0.47 -6.58
C GLY A 134 -5.40 -1.30 -7.37
N ILE A 135 -5.41 -2.59 -7.10
CA ILE A 135 -4.66 -3.62 -7.83
C ILE A 135 -5.60 -4.40 -8.77
N GLY A 136 -5.07 -4.91 -9.88
CA GLY A 136 -5.84 -5.72 -10.82
C GLY A 136 -5.65 -5.31 -12.28
N GLN A 137 -6.33 -6.03 -13.17
CA GLN A 137 -6.26 -5.79 -14.62
C GLN A 137 -6.78 -4.41 -15.02
N ILE A 138 -7.88 -3.93 -14.42
CA ILE A 138 -8.44 -2.62 -14.74
C ILE A 138 -7.50 -1.49 -14.28
N PRO A 139 -7.01 -1.42 -13.02
CA PRO A 139 -6.02 -0.41 -12.62
C PRO A 139 -4.75 -0.43 -13.48
N ASN A 140 -4.22 -1.60 -13.82
CA ASN A 140 -3.04 -1.71 -14.68
C ASN A 140 -3.33 -1.16 -16.10
N ALA A 141 -4.47 -1.50 -16.69
CA ALA A 141 -4.87 -0.92 -17.99
C ALA A 141 -5.07 0.60 -17.90
N VAL A 142 -5.60 1.10 -16.79
CA VAL A 142 -5.73 2.55 -16.56
C VAL A 142 -4.36 3.21 -16.55
N THR A 143 -3.35 2.64 -15.89
CA THR A 143 -2.01 3.25 -15.90
C THR A 143 -1.42 3.36 -17.29
N ASP A 144 -1.67 2.40 -18.18
CA ASP A 144 -1.20 2.48 -19.57
C ASP A 144 -1.87 3.62 -20.36
N GLU A 145 -3.17 3.85 -20.13
CA GLU A 145 -3.95 4.92 -20.77
C GLU A 145 -3.69 6.31 -20.16
N LEU A 146 -2.94 6.41 -19.06
CA LEU A 146 -2.55 7.68 -18.44
C LEU A 146 -1.20 8.23 -18.95
N ILE A 147 -0.53 7.54 -19.87
CA ILE A 147 0.83 7.88 -20.32
C ILE A 147 0.97 9.30 -20.91
N ASP A 148 -0.11 9.86 -21.46
CA ASP A 148 -0.12 11.20 -22.04
C ASP A 148 -0.49 12.32 -21.04
N LYS A 149 -0.81 11.97 -19.79
CA LYS A 149 -1.12 12.94 -18.74
C LYS A 149 0.14 13.65 -18.23
N LYS A 150 -0.07 14.78 -17.55
CA LYS A 150 1.03 15.60 -17.03
C LYS A 150 0.89 15.88 -15.54
N ASP A 151 2.03 15.85 -14.85
CA ASP A 151 2.18 16.24 -13.45
C ASP A 151 1.19 15.56 -12.48
N LEU A 152 0.89 14.28 -12.72
CA LEU A 152 0.04 13.50 -11.83
C LEU A 152 0.70 13.35 -10.44
N GLY A 153 -0.14 13.30 -9.40
CA GLY A 153 0.25 12.95 -8.04
C GLY A 153 -0.31 11.59 -7.63
N VAL A 154 0.25 10.98 -6.59
CA VAL A 154 -0.27 9.71 -6.04
C VAL A 154 -0.51 9.87 -4.54
N HIS A 155 -1.74 9.60 -4.13
CA HIS A 155 -2.13 9.35 -2.74
C HIS A 155 -3.11 8.19 -2.79
N SER A 156 -2.62 6.99 -2.47
CA SER A 156 -3.36 5.74 -2.64
C SER A 156 -3.26 4.86 -1.40
N GLU A 157 -4.18 3.91 -1.22
CA GLU A 157 -3.99 2.84 -0.25
C GLU A 157 -2.83 1.92 -0.70
N VAL A 158 -2.88 1.53 -1.98
CA VAL A 158 -1.96 0.60 -2.63
C VAL A 158 -1.60 1.08 -4.03
N PHE A 159 -0.43 0.69 -4.54
CA PHE A 159 -0.14 0.74 -5.97
C PHE A 159 0.71 -0.45 -6.45
N SER A 160 0.73 -0.64 -7.76
CA SER A 160 1.45 -1.70 -8.48
C SER A 160 2.47 -1.12 -9.48
N ASP A 161 3.12 -1.99 -10.24
CA ASP A 161 4.13 -1.68 -11.26
C ASP A 161 3.76 -0.58 -12.27
N GLY A 162 2.47 -0.39 -12.57
CA GLY A 162 2.01 0.64 -13.50
C GLY A 162 2.39 2.06 -13.08
N VAL A 163 2.42 2.33 -11.77
CA VAL A 163 2.87 3.63 -11.24
C VAL A 163 4.36 3.85 -11.50
N VAL A 164 5.18 2.80 -11.41
CA VAL A 164 6.63 2.89 -11.70
C VAL A 164 6.85 3.32 -13.15
N ASN A 165 6.10 2.74 -14.10
CA ASN A 165 6.15 3.15 -15.51
C ASN A 165 5.82 4.63 -15.69
N LEU A 166 4.76 5.12 -15.05
CA LEU A 166 4.34 6.51 -15.15
C LEU A 166 5.34 7.48 -14.50
N VAL A 167 6.03 7.08 -13.43
CA VAL A 167 7.12 7.87 -12.83
C VAL A 167 8.31 7.96 -13.78
N GLU A 168 8.76 6.83 -14.33
CA GLU A 168 9.91 6.78 -15.25
C GLU A 168 9.67 7.57 -16.54
N ASN A 169 8.42 7.67 -17.00
CA ASN A 169 8.03 8.49 -18.15
C ASN A 169 7.77 9.97 -17.79
N GLY A 170 7.96 10.37 -16.53
CA GLY A 170 7.77 11.75 -16.08
C GLY A 170 6.32 12.21 -16.00
N VAL A 171 5.36 11.29 -16.09
CA VAL A 171 3.91 11.57 -15.98
C VAL A 171 3.54 11.83 -14.53
N ILE A 172 4.03 10.99 -13.61
CA ILE A 172 3.85 11.18 -12.17
C ILE A 172 5.03 11.98 -11.61
N THR A 173 4.73 13.20 -11.16
CA THR A 173 5.73 14.09 -10.55
C THR A 173 5.38 14.46 -9.10
N CYS A 174 4.12 14.31 -8.70
CA CYS A 174 3.59 14.71 -7.39
C CYS A 174 3.76 16.21 -7.04
N LYS A 175 4.17 17.06 -7.99
CA LYS A 175 4.42 18.50 -7.77
C LYS A 175 3.15 19.31 -7.48
N LYS A 176 2.02 18.83 -7.99
CA LYS A 176 0.72 19.52 -7.95
C LYS A 176 -0.14 19.11 -6.75
N LYS A 177 0.31 18.15 -5.96
CA LYS A 177 -0.35 17.77 -4.71
C LYS A 177 -0.39 18.97 -3.74
N THR A 178 -1.43 19.04 -2.92
CA THR A 178 -1.53 20.05 -1.86
C THR A 178 -0.67 19.69 -0.67
N ILE A 179 -0.78 18.44 -0.23
CA ILE A 179 -0.03 17.84 0.87
C ILE A 179 0.99 16.85 0.29
N HIS A 180 2.11 16.64 0.99
CA HIS A 180 3.15 15.70 0.54
C HIS A 180 3.61 15.96 -0.90
N LYS A 181 3.93 17.22 -1.21
CA LYS A 181 4.47 17.60 -2.51
C LYS A 181 5.72 16.80 -2.83
N ASP A 182 5.84 16.45 -4.11
CA ASP A 182 6.96 15.67 -4.66
C ASP A 182 7.03 14.23 -4.13
N LYS A 183 6.00 13.77 -3.39
CA LYS A 183 5.95 12.42 -2.80
C LYS A 183 4.73 11.63 -3.19
N ILE A 184 4.97 10.38 -3.56
CA ILE A 184 3.99 9.31 -3.64
C ILE A 184 3.67 8.88 -2.21
N ILE A 185 2.38 8.91 -1.86
CA ILE A 185 1.90 8.42 -0.56
C ILE A 185 1.15 7.11 -0.77
N CYS A 186 1.55 6.07 -0.05
CA CYS A 186 0.87 4.78 -0.03
C CYS A 186 0.84 4.16 1.38
N SER A 187 0.05 3.11 1.57
CA SER A 187 0.06 2.31 2.80
C SER A 187 0.74 0.97 2.62
N PHE A 188 0.64 0.39 1.42
CA PHE A 188 1.39 -0.79 1.01
C PHE A 188 1.58 -0.83 -0.51
N VAL A 189 2.41 -1.76 -0.99
CA VAL A 189 2.60 -2.04 -2.41
C VAL A 189 2.53 -3.53 -2.68
N MET A 190 2.07 -3.90 -3.87
CA MET A 190 1.90 -5.29 -4.27
C MET A 190 2.16 -5.41 -5.77
N GLY A 191 3.21 -6.15 -6.14
CA GLY A 191 3.68 -6.18 -7.52
C GLY A 191 4.90 -7.04 -7.71
N SER A 192 5.71 -6.69 -8.71
CA SER A 192 6.95 -7.42 -9.01
C SER A 192 8.14 -6.99 -8.17
N ARG A 193 9.26 -7.71 -8.31
CA ARG A 193 10.56 -7.31 -7.74
C ARG A 193 10.97 -5.91 -8.16
N ARG A 194 10.65 -5.47 -9.38
CA ARG A 194 10.95 -4.12 -9.86
C ARG A 194 10.27 -3.05 -9.02
N LEU A 195 9.02 -3.28 -8.62
CA LEU A 195 8.31 -2.36 -7.73
C LEU A 195 8.97 -2.31 -6.34
N TYR A 196 9.38 -3.46 -5.81
CA TYR A 196 10.05 -3.56 -4.51
C TYR A 196 11.40 -2.85 -4.50
N ASP A 197 12.19 -3.00 -5.57
CA ASP A 197 13.45 -2.28 -5.74
C ASP A 197 13.21 -0.77 -5.93
N PHE A 198 12.14 -0.37 -6.65
CA PHE A 198 11.79 1.05 -6.85
C PHE A 198 11.45 1.78 -5.53
N VAL A 199 10.79 1.12 -4.58
CA VAL A 199 10.41 1.75 -3.30
C VAL A 199 11.50 1.69 -2.24
N CYS A 200 12.54 0.88 -2.43
CA CYS A 200 13.63 0.70 -1.49
C CYS A 200 14.50 1.98 -1.38
N ASP A 201 14.52 2.60 -0.20
CA ASP A 201 15.26 3.84 0.10
C ASP A 201 15.00 4.99 -0.88
N ASN A 202 13.83 5.01 -1.53
CA ASN A 202 13.47 6.03 -2.51
C ASN A 202 12.78 7.23 -1.82
N PRO A 203 13.39 8.42 -1.76
CA PRO A 203 12.82 9.60 -1.09
C PRO A 203 11.54 10.14 -1.73
N MET A 204 11.23 9.71 -2.95
CA MET A 204 9.97 10.05 -3.63
C MET A 204 8.78 9.27 -3.05
N VAL A 205 9.00 8.16 -2.33
CA VAL A 205 7.92 7.29 -1.85
C VAL A 205 7.88 7.28 -0.33
N GLU A 206 6.73 7.59 0.25
CA GLU A 206 6.49 7.43 1.67
C GLU A 206 5.30 6.51 1.94
N PHE A 207 5.53 5.56 2.83
CA PHE A 207 4.53 4.67 3.36
C PHE A 207 3.99 5.23 4.67
N HIS A 208 2.67 5.21 4.83
CA HIS A 208 1.99 5.65 6.04
C HIS A 208 0.92 4.63 6.45
N PRO A 209 0.61 4.52 7.76
CA PRO A 209 -0.46 3.66 8.24
C PRO A 209 -1.80 3.93 7.59
N SER A 210 -2.64 2.91 7.54
CA SER A 210 -3.98 2.97 6.94
C SER A 210 -4.86 4.05 7.56
N GLU A 211 -4.73 4.33 8.86
CA GLU A 211 -5.47 5.44 9.50
C GLU A 211 -5.10 6.83 8.95
N TYR A 212 -3.96 6.97 8.25
CA TYR A 212 -3.56 8.21 7.59
C TYR A 212 -3.92 8.18 6.10
N CYS A 213 -3.48 7.13 5.39
CA CYS A 213 -3.69 7.02 3.95
C CYS A 213 -5.17 6.98 3.58
N ASN A 214 -5.99 6.36 4.43
CA ASN A 214 -7.41 6.12 4.19
C ASN A 214 -8.33 7.05 5.00
N ASP A 215 -7.80 8.08 5.66
CA ASP A 215 -8.62 9.10 6.31
C ASP A 215 -9.25 10.01 5.25
N PRO A 216 -10.59 10.04 5.12
CA PRO A 216 -11.27 10.93 4.17
C PRO A 216 -10.91 12.40 4.35
N TYR A 217 -10.61 12.84 5.58
CA TYR A 217 -10.17 14.20 5.84
C TYR A 217 -8.83 14.47 5.17
N ILE A 218 -7.83 13.60 5.35
CA ILE A 218 -6.51 13.72 4.71
C ILE A 218 -6.64 13.61 3.18
N ILE A 219 -7.39 12.64 2.68
CA ILE A 219 -7.60 12.45 1.23
C ILE A 219 -8.19 13.72 0.60
N SER A 220 -9.19 14.34 1.25
CA SER A 220 -9.87 15.53 0.74
C SER A 220 -9.00 16.78 0.62
N GLN A 221 -7.83 16.80 1.27
CA GLN A 221 -6.89 17.91 1.19
C GLN A 221 -6.11 17.92 -0.12
N ASN A 222 -6.00 16.79 -0.82
CA ASN A 222 -5.28 16.70 -2.08
C ASN A 222 -5.98 17.44 -3.21
N HIS A 223 -5.19 18.12 -4.04
CA HIS A 223 -5.67 18.76 -5.25
C HIS A 223 -6.14 17.69 -6.25
N LYS A 224 -7.37 17.88 -6.78
CA LYS A 224 -7.97 17.01 -7.81
C LYS A 224 -7.80 15.52 -7.50
N GLN A 225 -8.22 15.09 -6.31
CA GLN A 225 -8.19 13.67 -5.96
C GLN A 225 -9.15 12.87 -6.86
N VAL A 226 -8.65 11.82 -7.52
CA VAL A 226 -9.45 10.89 -8.34
C VAL A 226 -9.28 9.48 -7.78
N ALA A 227 -10.37 8.87 -7.33
CA ALA A 227 -10.39 7.52 -6.77
C ALA A 227 -10.99 6.52 -7.76
N ILE A 228 -10.23 5.48 -8.11
CA ILE A 228 -10.58 4.49 -9.12
C ILE A 228 -10.71 3.12 -8.44
N ASN A 229 -11.95 2.66 -8.28
CA ASN A 229 -12.29 1.43 -7.58
C ASN A 229 -13.21 0.54 -8.43
N ALA A 230 -13.18 -0.77 -8.16
CA ALA A 230 -14.05 -1.75 -8.80
C ALA A 230 -15.14 -2.22 -7.84
N ALA A 231 -16.31 -2.56 -8.40
CA ALA A 231 -17.42 -3.18 -7.67
C ALA A 231 -17.81 -4.50 -8.35
N LEU A 232 -18.37 -5.43 -7.59
CA LEU A 232 -18.86 -6.70 -8.14
C LEU A 232 -20.22 -6.54 -8.85
N THR A 233 -21.11 -5.70 -8.29
CA THR A 233 -22.45 -5.41 -8.79
C THR A 233 -22.86 -3.99 -8.37
N VAL A 234 -23.67 -3.30 -9.18
CA VAL A 234 -24.25 -1.97 -8.91
C VAL A 234 -25.76 -2.03 -9.07
#